data_AF-A0A3B9G4I6-F1
#
_entry.id   AF-A0A3B9G4I6-F1
#
_cell.length_a   1.000
_cell.length_b   1.000
_cell.length_c   1.000
_cell.angle_alpha   90.00
_cell.angle_beta   90.00
_cell.angle_gamma   90.00
#
_symmetry.space_group_name_H-M   'P 1'
#
loop_
_entity.id
_entity.type
_entity.pdbx_description
1 polymer ?
#
loop_
_entity_poly.entity_id
_entity_poly.type
_entity_poly.pdbx_seq_one_letter_code
_entity_poly.pdbx_strand_id
1 'polypeptide(L)' 'MLELTGVNKTFNPGTINEKKALLDINLKMEDGDFVTV' A
#
# COMPACT_ATOMS: atom_id res chain seq x y z
N MET A 1 7.65 -15.46 0.56
CA MET A 1 6.45 -15.04 1.29
C MET A 1 6.54 -13.55 1.53
N LEU A 2 5.56 -12.78 1.04
CA LEU A 2 5.47 -11.33 1.23
C LEU A 2 4.22 -11.02 2.05
N GLU A 3 4.34 -10.16 3.05
CA GLU A 3 3.21 -9.69 3.85
C GLU A 3 3.29 -8.17 4.01
N LEU A 4 2.19 -7.49 3.67
CA LEU A 4 1.95 -6.07 3.89
C LEU A 4 0.82 -5.97 4.91
N THR A 5 1.04 -5.22 5.99
CA THR A 5 0.05 -5.02 7.05
C THR A 5 -0.14 -3.53 7.27
N GLY A 6 -1.37 -3.05 7.08
CA GLY A 6 -1.77 -1.66 7.31
C GLY A 6 -0.91 -0.63 6.57
N VAL A 7 -0.52 -0.91 5.32
CA VAL A 7 0.33 0.00 4.55
C VAL A 7 -0.45 1.26 4.18
N ASN A 8 0.07 2.39 4.63
CA ASN A 8 -0.49 3.72 4.38
C ASN A 8 0.57 4.60 3.72
N LYS A 9 0.16 5.37 2.70
CA LYS A 9 1.03 6.34 2.04
C LYS A 9 0.26 7.60 1.67
N THR A 10 0.68 8.71 2.24
CA THR A 10 0.22 10.05 1.86
C THR A 10 1.37 10.81 1.22
N PHE A 11 1.10 11.46 0.09
CA PHE A 11 1.99 12.42 -0.56
C PHE A 11 1.53 13.85 -0.24
N ASN A 12 2.49 14.75 -0.09
CA ASN A 12 2.28 16.19 0.20
C ASN A 12 1.34 16.47 1.40
N PRO A 13 1.52 15.79 2.55
CA PRO A 13 0.62 15.97 3.70
C PRO A 13 0.60 17.42 4.17
N GLY A 14 -0.59 17.93 4.51
CA GLY A 14 -0.79 19.29 4.99
C GLY A 14 -0.84 20.37 3.91
N THR A 15 -0.88 19.99 2.63
CA THR A 15 -0.97 20.94 1.51
C THR A 15 -2.28 20.77 0.74
N ILE A 16 -2.63 21.75 -0.12
CA ILE A 16 -3.74 21.60 -1.07
C ILE A 16 -3.52 20.43 -2.05
N ASN A 17 -2.27 19.99 -2.23
CA ASN A 17 -1.88 18.88 -3.09
C ASN A 17 -1.74 17.56 -2.31
N GLU A 18 -2.25 17.48 -1.08
CA GLU A 18 -2.25 16.25 -0.29
C GLU A 18 -2.98 15.13 -1.06
N LYS A 19 -2.32 13.98 -1.18
CA LYS A 19 -2.87 12.80 -1.83
C LYS A 19 -2.61 11.54 -1.02
N LYS A 20 -3.67 10.94 -0.50
CA LYS A 20 -3.62 9.61 0.14
C LYS A 20 -3.56 8.56 -0.95
N ALA A 21 -2.37 8.03 -1.22
CA ALA A 21 -2.10 7.09 -2.31
C ALA A 21 -2.30 5.62 -1.92
N LEU A 22 -1.95 5.24 -0.69
CA LEU A 22 -2.25 3.92 -0.13
C LEU A 22 -2.98 4.13 1.20
N LEU A 23 -4.06 3.40 1.41
CA LEU A 23 -4.92 3.51 2.58
C LEU A 23 -5.17 2.12 3.13
N ASP A 24 -4.61 1.84 4.30
CA ASP A 24 -4.77 0.59 5.05
C ASP A 24 -4.66 -0.69 4.19
N ILE A 25 -3.62 -0.76 3.37
CA ILE A 25 -3.43 -1.90 2.47
C ILE A 25 -2.86 -3.08 3.25
N ASN A 26 -3.58 -4.20 3.16
CA ASN A 26 -3.21 -5.48 3.75
C ASN A 26 -3.12 -6.52 2.61
N LEU A 27 -1.98 -7.18 2.47
CA LEU A 27 -1.73 -8.17 1.42
C LEU A 27 -0.85 -9.28 1.96
N LYS A 28 -1.19 -10.53 1.67
CA LYS A 28 -0.33 -11.68 1.94
C LYS A 28 -0.13 -12.44 0.63
N MET A 29 1.11 -12.78 0.30
CA MET A 29 1.48 -13.56 -0.86
C MET A 29 2.41 -14.69 -0.43
N GLU A 30 2.11 -15.88 -0.93
CA GLU A 30 2.87 -17.10 -0.68
C GLU A 30 3.94 -17.29 -1.76
N ASP A 31 4.85 -18.24 -1.52
CA ASP A 31 5.87 -18.57 -2.51
C ASP A 31 5.24 -19.22 -3.75
N GLY A 32 5.51 -18.66 -4.93
CA GLY A 32 4.95 -19.12 -6.20
C GLY A 32 3.70 -18.36 -6.65
N ASP A 33 3.15 -17.45 -5.83
CA ASP A 33 2.06 -16.58 -6.26
C ASP A 33 2.52 -15.61 -7.37
N PHE A 34 1.73 -15.51 -8.43
CA PHE A 34 1.89 -14.51 -9.48
C PHE A 34 0.78 -13.47 -9.37
N VAL A 35 1.16 -12.20 -9.23
CA VAL A 35 0.22 -11.09 -9.01
C VAL A 35 0.56 -9.92 -9.93
N THR A 36 -0.48 -9.26 -10.45
CA THR A 36 -0.41 -8.01 -11.22
C THR A 36 -1.28 -6.95 -10.56
N VAL A 37 -0.78 -5.73 -10.40
CA VAL A 37 -1.44 -4.60 -9.70
C VAL A 37 -1.37 -3.34 -10.55
#